data_AF-A0A830BNQ0-F1
#
_entry.id   AF-A0A830BNQ0-F1
#
_cell.length_a   1.000
_cell.length_b   1.000
_cell.length_c   1.000
_cell.angle_alpha   90.00
_cell.angle_beta   90.00
_cell.angle_gamma   90.00
#
_symmetry.space_group_name_H-M   'P 1'
#
loop_
_entity.id
_entity.type
_entity.pdbx_description
1 polymer ?
#
loop_
_entity_poly.entity_id
_entity_poly.type
_entity_poly.pdbx_seq_one_letter_code
_entity_poly.pdbx_strand_id
1 'polypeptide(L)'
;MAESMGKKVLDKGWLAARSTEVDLTGVDLTTDHPPTSDQSPWMEAVVPGTVLATLLKNKLVPDPFYGLENEAILDIANSGRDYYSLWFFTTFECNLCIALMFEADELKYRDYRYSISTTFDPLNRK
;
A
#
# COMPACT_ATOMS: atom_id res chain seq x y z
N MET A 1 5.66 -1.14 35.90
CA MET A 1 6.44 -0.59 34.79
C MET A 1 5.57 -0.75 33.56
N ALA A 2 4.91 0.31 33.11
CA ALA A 2 4.09 0.25 31.89
C ALA A 2 5.05 0.25 30.70
N GLU A 3 5.11 -0.84 29.96
CA GLU A 3 5.83 -0.88 28.68
C GLU A 3 5.21 0.18 27.77
N SER A 4 6.02 1.14 27.34
CA SER A 4 5.59 2.08 26.32
C SER A 4 5.26 1.28 25.06
N MET A 5 3.98 1.25 24.68
CA MET A 5 3.51 0.68 23.43
C MET A 5 4.32 1.28 22.29
N GLY A 6 5.34 0.55 21.82
CA GLY A 6 6.31 1.06 20.87
C GLY A 6 5.64 1.38 19.54
N LYS A 7 5.79 2.61 19.06
CA LYS A 7 5.33 2.99 17.73
C LYS A 7 6.09 2.18 16.68
N LYS A 8 5.40 1.26 16.00
CA LYS A 8 5.94 0.53 14.84
C LYS A 8 5.74 1.39 13.59
N VAL A 9 6.84 1.72 12.91
CA VAL A 9 6.81 2.44 11.64
C VAL A 9 6.70 1.43 10.50
N LEU A 10 5.77 1.63 9.58
CA LEU A 10 5.54 0.79 8.40
C LEU A 10 6.00 1.51 7.13
N ASP A 11 7.31 1.54 6.86
CA ASP A 11 7.94 2.25 5.74
C ASP A 11 8.59 1.30 4.70
N LYS A 12 8.41 -0.02 4.84
CA LYS A 12 9.09 -1.03 4.01
C LYS A 12 8.15 -2.17 3.64
N GLY A 13 8.49 -2.86 2.56
CA GLY A 13 7.74 -4.06 2.11
C GLY A 13 6.32 -3.74 1.64
N TRP A 14 6.08 -2.52 1.16
CA TRP A 14 4.83 -2.17 0.54
C TRP A 14 4.84 -2.60 -0.92
N LEU A 15 3.75 -3.18 -1.36
CA LEU A 15 3.45 -3.46 -2.75
C LEU A 15 2.35 -2.53 -3.23
N ALA A 16 2.35 -2.24 -4.52
CA ALA A 16 1.24 -1.55 -5.15
C ALA A 16 0.87 -2.20 -6.48
N ALA A 17 -0.38 -2.02 -6.89
CA ALA A 17 -0.88 -2.47 -8.19
C ALA A 17 -1.98 -1.51 -8.63
N ARG A 18 -2.15 -1.29 -9.95
CA ARG A 18 -3.25 -0.44 -10.44
C ARG A 18 -4.58 -1.09 -10.14
N SER A 19 -5.56 -0.30 -9.71
CA SER A 19 -6.88 -0.81 -9.34
C SER A 19 -7.61 -1.46 -10.50
N THR A 20 -7.30 -1.06 -11.73
CA THR A 20 -7.86 -1.62 -12.98
C THR A 20 -7.21 -2.92 -13.42
N GLU A 21 -6.06 -3.31 -12.84
CA GLU A 21 -5.35 -4.55 -13.17
C GLU A 21 -5.56 -5.63 -12.11
N VAL A 22 -6.19 -5.26 -10.99
CA VAL A 22 -6.49 -6.16 -9.87
C VAL A 22 -7.98 -6.47 -9.89
N ASP A 23 -8.32 -7.69 -10.32
CA ASP A 23 -9.69 -8.20 -10.30
C ASP A 23 -10.16 -8.66 -8.91
N LEU A 24 -9.36 -8.40 -7.87
CA LEU A 24 -9.65 -8.76 -6.48
C LEU A 24 -10.37 -7.63 -5.76
N THR A 25 -11.31 -7.98 -4.89
CA THR A 25 -11.94 -6.99 -4.02
C THR A 25 -11.03 -6.66 -2.84
N GLY A 26 -11.29 -5.53 -2.18
CA GLY A 26 -10.56 -5.17 -0.96
C GLY A 26 -10.62 -6.26 0.12
N VAL A 27 -11.69 -7.06 0.17
CA VAL A 27 -11.83 -8.17 1.11
C VAL A 27 -10.89 -9.32 0.73
N ASP A 28 -10.82 -9.68 -0.54
CA ASP A 28 -9.95 -10.77 -1.03
C ASP A 28 -8.47 -10.45 -0.83
N LEU A 29 -8.10 -9.17 -0.97
CA LEU A 29 -6.76 -8.67 -0.70
C LEU A 29 -6.35 -8.74 0.78
N THR A 30 -7.29 -9.03 1.68
CA THR A 30 -7.02 -9.10 3.12
C THR A 30 -6.92 -10.54 3.64
N THR A 31 -6.65 -11.49 2.75
CA THR A 31 -6.46 -12.91 3.07
C THR A 31 -4.99 -13.23 3.40
N ASP A 32 -4.73 -14.42 3.95
CA ASP A 32 -3.39 -14.93 4.30
C ASP A 32 -2.50 -15.28 3.08
N HIS A 33 -2.87 -14.81 1.89
CA HIS A 33 -2.16 -15.05 0.64
C HIS A 33 -1.64 -13.71 0.09
N PRO A 34 -0.52 -13.21 0.62
CA PRO A 34 0.02 -11.92 0.19
C PRO A 34 0.47 -12.01 -1.27
N PRO A 35 0.17 -11.00 -2.10
CA PRO A 35 0.80 -10.87 -3.40
C PRO A 35 2.31 -10.69 -3.26
N THR A 36 3.05 -11.05 -4.30
CA THR A 36 4.50 -10.84 -4.39
C THR A 36 4.84 -9.93 -5.57
N SER A 37 5.94 -9.17 -5.47
CA SER A 37 6.39 -8.24 -6.53
C SER A 37 6.75 -8.93 -7.85
N ASP A 38 7.03 -10.23 -7.81
CA ASP A 38 7.32 -11.02 -9.03
C ASP A 38 6.03 -11.42 -9.78
N GLN A 39 4.86 -11.24 -9.15
CA GLN A 39 3.56 -11.53 -9.72
C GLN A 39 2.92 -10.24 -10.25
N SER A 40 2.89 -10.10 -11.57
CA SER A 40 2.09 -9.07 -12.23
C SER A 40 0.65 -9.12 -11.73
N PRO A 41 0.00 -7.98 -11.39
CA PRO A 41 0.43 -6.60 -11.64
C PRO A 41 1.15 -5.90 -10.46
N TRP A 42 1.60 -6.65 -9.46
CA TRP A 42 2.17 -6.07 -8.24
C TRP A 42 3.61 -5.58 -8.44
N MET A 43 3.92 -4.44 -7.84
CA MET A 43 5.22 -3.79 -7.90
C MET A 43 5.62 -3.24 -6.53
N GLU A 44 6.91 -2.97 -6.32
CA GLU A 44 7.36 -2.37 -5.06
C GLU A 44 6.89 -0.92 -4.91
N ALA A 45 6.22 -0.61 -3.81
CA ALA A 45 5.76 0.74 -3.52
C ALA A 45 6.79 1.56 -2.74
N VAL A 46 6.77 2.88 -2.94
CA VAL A 46 7.59 3.84 -2.17
C VAL A 46 6.72 4.44 -1.07
N VAL A 47 6.99 4.06 0.18
CA VAL A 47 6.29 4.58 1.38
C VAL A 47 7.33 5.02 2.41
N PRO A 48 7.31 6.27 2.91
CA PRO A 48 6.45 7.36 2.47
C PRO A 48 6.81 7.84 1.05
N GLY A 49 5.79 8.13 0.24
CA GLY A 49 5.97 8.55 -1.15
C GLY A 49 4.63 8.81 -1.84
N THR A 50 4.69 9.11 -3.15
CA THR A 50 3.51 9.32 -4.00
C THR A 50 3.31 8.17 -4.96
N VAL A 51 2.12 8.09 -5.57
CA VAL A 51 1.85 7.16 -6.69
C VAL A 51 2.88 7.38 -7.80
N LEU A 52 3.18 8.63 -8.16
CA LEU A 52 4.16 8.94 -9.21
C LEU A 52 5.57 8.46 -8.85
N ALA A 53 5.99 8.61 -7.60
CA ALA A 53 7.29 8.09 -7.13
C ALA A 53 7.36 6.56 -7.24
N THR A 54 6.26 5.87 -6.93
CA THR A 54 6.14 4.42 -7.09
C THR A 54 6.23 4.02 -8.57
N LEU A 55 5.49 4.69 -9.46
CA LEU A 55 5.55 4.43 -10.90
C LEU A 55 6.94 4.69 -11.48
N LEU A 56 7.60 5.76 -11.05
CA LEU A 56 8.95 6.12 -11.51
C LEU A 56 9.99 5.09 -11.06
N LYS A 57 9.94 4.66 -9.78
CA LYS A 57 10.84 3.61 -9.25
C LYS A 57 10.73 2.32 -10.06
N ASN A 58 9.51 1.96 -10.47
CA ASN A 58 9.24 0.75 -11.26
C ASN A 58 9.35 0.99 -12.78
N LYS A 59 9.86 2.15 -13.21
CA LYS A 59 10.08 2.52 -14.63
C LYS A 59 8.82 2.47 -15.49
N LEU A 60 7.65 2.68 -14.88
CA LEU A 60 6.36 2.76 -15.58
C LEU A 60 6.06 4.17 -16.10
N VAL A 61 6.77 5.16 -15.59
CA VAL A 61 6.79 6.53 -16.12
C VAL A 61 8.24 6.98 -16.29
N PRO A 62 8.53 7.84 -17.28
CA PRO A 62 9.87 8.36 -17.47
C PRO A 62 10.21 9.44 -16.43
N ASP A 63 11.50 9.78 -16.31
CA ASP A 63 11.98 10.78 -15.36
C ASP A 63 11.53 12.18 -15.78
N PRO A 64 10.69 12.87 -14.99
CA PRO A 64 10.16 14.19 -15.36
C PRO A 64 11.23 15.28 -15.45
N PHE A 65 12.43 15.07 -14.89
CA PHE A 65 13.50 16.05 -14.88
C PHE A 65 14.52 15.83 -16.00
N TYR A 66 14.35 14.79 -16.82
CA TYR A 66 15.24 14.50 -17.94
C TYR A 66 14.60 14.90 -19.27
N GLY A 67 15.23 15.84 -20.00
CA GLY A 67 14.76 16.26 -21.31
C GLY A 67 13.35 16.89 -21.27
N LEU A 68 12.45 16.36 -22.11
CA LEU A 68 11.02 16.71 -22.16
C LEU A 68 10.11 15.52 -21.78
N GLU A 69 10.66 14.55 -21.06
CA GLU A 69 9.95 13.32 -20.68
C GLU A 69 8.74 13.57 -19.76
N ASN A 70 8.68 14.75 -19.11
CA ASN A 70 7.50 15.19 -18.37
C ASN A 70 6.23 15.22 -19.24
N GLU A 71 6.34 15.43 -20.55
CA GLU A 71 5.19 15.45 -21.47
C GLU A 71 4.60 14.05 -21.72
N ALA A 72 5.37 12.99 -21.47
CA ALA A 72 4.91 11.62 -21.57
C ALA A 72 4.15 11.15 -20.31
N ILE A 73 4.19 11.92 -19.22
CA ILE A 73 3.41 11.64 -18.01
C ILE A 73 1.98 12.11 -18.25
N LEU A 74 1.03 11.17 -18.28
CA LEU A 74 -0.36 11.48 -18.59
C LEU A 74 -1.00 12.38 -17.54
N ASP A 75 -1.62 13.47 -17.96
CA ASP A 75 -2.43 14.29 -17.06
C ASP A 75 -3.70 13.53 -16.63
N ILE A 76 -4.10 13.67 -15.36
CA ILE A 76 -5.30 13.03 -14.80
C ILE A 76 -6.59 13.43 -15.53
N ALA A 77 -6.66 14.64 -16.09
CA ALA A 77 -7.79 15.09 -16.91
C ALA A 77 -7.90 14.31 -18.22
N ASN A 78 -6.78 13.78 -18.74
CA ASN A 78 -6.72 13.01 -19.98
C ASN A 78 -6.80 11.49 -19.73
N SER A 79 -6.04 10.98 -18.75
CA SER A 79 -6.02 9.54 -18.43
C SER A 79 -7.21 9.07 -17.62
N GLY A 80 -7.90 10.00 -16.95
CA GLY A 80 -8.87 9.69 -15.91
C GLY A 80 -8.21 9.33 -14.58
N ARG A 81 -9.04 9.30 -13.53
CA ARG A 81 -8.63 9.03 -12.14
C ARG A 81 -8.13 7.59 -11.94
N ASP A 82 -8.65 6.66 -12.71
CA ASP A 82 -8.38 5.23 -12.53
C ASP A 82 -6.93 4.87 -12.83
N TYR A 83 -6.29 5.59 -13.77
CA TYR A 83 -4.88 5.41 -14.11
C TYR A 83 -3.93 5.61 -12.91
N TYR A 84 -4.28 6.54 -12.02
CA TYR A 84 -3.51 6.86 -10.82
C TYR A 84 -4.10 6.27 -9.53
N SER A 85 -5.09 5.39 -9.65
CA SER A 85 -5.70 4.70 -8.51
C SER A 85 -5.00 3.36 -8.33
N LEU A 86 -4.25 3.21 -7.23
CA LEU A 86 -3.48 2.01 -6.92
C LEU A 86 -3.94 1.42 -5.59
N TRP A 87 -3.98 0.09 -5.53
CA TRP A 87 -3.97 -0.66 -4.29
C TRP A 87 -2.59 -0.60 -3.67
N PHE A 88 -2.52 -0.46 -2.34
CA PHE A 88 -1.29 -0.60 -1.57
C PHE A 88 -1.47 -1.74 -0.58
N PHE A 89 -0.50 -2.64 -0.53
CA PHE A 89 -0.55 -3.84 0.27
C PHE A 89 0.74 -3.98 1.10
N THR A 90 0.62 -4.34 2.37
CA THR A 90 1.74 -4.69 3.23
C THR A 90 1.28 -5.68 4.29
N THR A 91 2.19 -6.53 4.76
CA THR A 91 1.97 -7.43 5.88
C THR A 91 2.84 -7.00 7.06
N PHE A 92 2.26 -6.95 8.25
CA PHE A 92 3.02 -6.68 9.46
C PHE A 92 2.54 -7.58 10.59
N GLU A 93 3.49 -8.09 11.38
CA GLU A 93 3.14 -8.81 12.60
C GLU A 93 2.58 -7.84 13.65
N CYS A 94 1.46 -8.22 14.25
CA CYS A 94 0.78 -7.50 15.31
C CYS A 94 0.56 -8.42 16.51
N ASN A 95 1.47 -8.40 17.47
CA ASN A 95 1.43 -9.32 18.64
C ASN A 95 0.32 -8.99 19.65
N LEU A 96 -0.35 -7.83 19.54
CA LEU A 96 -1.39 -7.37 20.49
C LEU A 96 -2.77 -7.07 19.86
N CYS A 97 -3.01 -7.47 18.60
CA CYS A 97 -4.23 -7.05 17.88
C CYS A 97 -5.56 -7.47 18.52
N ILE A 98 -5.57 -8.48 19.41
CA ILE A 98 -6.79 -8.86 20.18
C ILE A 98 -7.18 -7.78 21.21
N ALA A 99 -6.22 -7.09 21.84
CA ALA A 99 -6.50 -6.07 22.85
C ALA A 99 -6.75 -4.68 22.23
N LEU A 100 -6.10 -4.40 21.11
CA LEU A 100 -6.17 -3.08 20.43
C LEU A 100 -7.32 -2.96 19.42
N MET A 101 -7.98 -4.04 19.02
CA MET A 101 -9.17 -3.97 18.16
C MET A 101 -10.34 -3.19 18.80
N PHE A 102 -10.35 -3.02 20.13
CA PHE A 102 -11.32 -2.19 20.84
C PHE A 102 -10.84 -0.75 21.10
N GLU A 103 -9.57 -0.42 20.83
CA GLU A 103 -8.95 0.86 21.23
C GLU A 103 -8.17 1.55 20.09
N ALA A 104 -8.02 0.91 18.94
CA ALA A 104 -7.40 1.49 17.74
C ALA A 104 -8.42 2.39 17.01
N ASP A 105 -8.76 3.52 17.63
CA ASP A 105 -9.68 4.52 17.06
C ASP A 105 -9.05 5.31 15.90
N GLU A 106 -7.72 5.32 15.74
CA GLU A 106 -7.06 6.08 14.65
C GLU A 106 -5.69 5.51 14.24
N LEU A 107 -5.59 4.91 13.04
CA LEU A 107 -4.35 4.91 12.28
C LEU A 107 -4.23 6.27 11.56
N LYS A 108 -3.44 7.19 12.13
CA LYS A 108 -3.19 8.51 11.53
C LYS A 108 -2.22 8.41 10.35
N TYR A 109 -2.77 8.36 9.13
CA TYR A 109 -2.02 8.62 7.91
C TYR A 109 -2.01 10.12 7.62
N ARG A 110 -0.83 10.68 7.32
CA ARG A 110 -0.64 12.13 7.33
C ARG A 110 -1.33 12.87 6.16
N ASP A 111 -1.74 12.20 5.08
CA ASP A 111 -2.28 12.93 3.91
C ASP A 111 -3.33 12.20 3.03
N TYR A 112 -3.74 10.95 3.31
CA TYR A 112 -4.74 10.24 2.49
C TYR A 112 -5.59 9.24 3.29
N ARG A 113 -6.90 9.13 2.96
CA ARG A 113 -7.84 8.15 3.55
C ARG A 113 -7.68 6.79 2.85
N TYR A 114 -7.19 5.79 3.58
CA TYR A 114 -7.18 4.39 3.15
C TYR A 114 -8.00 3.54 4.12
N SER A 115 -8.72 2.52 3.63
CA SER A 115 -9.35 1.49 4.45
C SER A 115 -8.34 0.37 4.73
N ILE A 116 -8.11 0.05 6.00
CA ILE A 116 -7.39 -1.15 6.42
C ILE A 116 -8.41 -2.13 6.97
N SER A 117 -8.43 -3.37 6.47
CA SER A 117 -9.02 -4.51 7.17
C SER A 117 -7.90 -5.47 7.52
N THR A 118 -7.73 -5.73 8.81
CA THR A 118 -6.78 -6.74 9.31
C THR A 118 -7.53 -8.05 9.50
N THR A 119 -7.14 -9.10 8.79
CA THR A 119 -7.60 -10.46 9.09
C THR A 119 -6.70 -11.06 10.16
N PHE A 120 -7.32 -11.72 11.14
CA PHE A 120 -6.66 -12.39 12.24
C PHE A 120 -6.79 -13.91 12.02
N ASP A 121 -5.67 -14.63 11.91
CA ASP A 121 -5.65 -16.09 11.93
C ASP A 121 -5.65 -16.59 13.40
N PRO A 122 -6.74 -17.19 13.88
CA PRO A 122 -6.83 -17.67 15.25
C PRO A 122 -6.04 -18.97 15.53
N LEU A 123 -5.40 -19.60 14.54
CA LEU A 123 -4.88 -20.96 14.68
C LEU A 123 -3.38 -21.10 14.98
N ASN A 124 -2.59 -20.02 15.02
CA ASN A 124 -1.14 -20.13 15.22
C ASN A 124 -0.63 -19.49 16.53
N ARG A 125 -1.15 -19.98 17.67
CA ARG A 125 -0.47 -19.84 18.97
C ARG A 125 0.42 -21.06 19.22
N LYS A 126 1.74 -20.88 19.07
CA LYS A 126 2.74 -21.66 19.82
C LYS A 126 3.72 -20.72 20.49
#